data_AF-A0A937T8J0-F1
#
_entry.id   AF-A0A937T8J0-F1
#
_cell.length_a   1.000
_cell.length_b   1.000
_cell.length_c   1.000
_cell.angle_alpha   90.00
_cell.angle_beta   90.00
_cell.angle_gamma   90.00
#
_symmetry.space_group_name_H-M   'P 1'
#
loop_
_entity.id
_entity.type
_entity.pdbx_description
1 polymer ?
#
loop_
_entity_poly.entity_id
_entity_poly.type
_entity_poly.pdbx_seq_one_letter_code
_entity_poly.pdbx_strand_id
1 'polypeptide(L)'
;MKSKLSILGLVLILSTSVFSGCGNGPEIARSAKQRVAAPAVAGSDLADLVNGNSAFAFDLYQVLREDEENDNLFYSPYSISLALAMTYAGARGETE
;
A
#
# COMPACT_ATOMS: atom_id res chain seq x y z
N MET A 1 -10.08 -51.29 38.13
CA MET A 1 -10.22 -51.18 36.66
C MET A 1 -11.20 -50.10 36.21
N LYS A 2 -12.35 -49.91 36.89
CA LYS A 2 -13.37 -48.89 36.54
C LYS A 2 -12.87 -47.42 36.58
N SER A 3 -12.02 -47.07 37.54
CA SER A 3 -11.44 -45.71 37.65
C SER A 3 -10.44 -45.36 36.53
N LYS A 4 -9.63 -46.34 36.09
CA LYS A 4 -8.68 -46.15 34.97
C LYS A 4 -9.40 -45.95 33.63
N LEU A 5 -10.55 -46.59 33.44
CA LEU A 5 -11.37 -46.45 32.24
C LEU A 5 -12.08 -45.08 32.17
N SER A 6 -12.51 -44.55 33.33
CA SER A 6 -13.11 -43.20 33.42
C SER A 6 -12.08 -42.09 33.20
N ILE A 7 -10.84 -42.26 33.72
CA ILE A 7 -9.76 -41.28 33.53
C ILE A 7 -9.29 -41.28 32.06
N LEU A 8 -9.20 -42.46 31.42
CA LEU A 8 -8.84 -42.56 30.01
C LEU A 8 -9.90 -41.89 29.10
N GLY A 9 -11.19 -42.03 29.43
CA GLY A 9 -12.28 -41.34 28.72
C GLY A 9 -12.22 -39.82 28.86
N LEU A 10 -11.93 -39.31 30.06
CA LEU A 10 -11.80 -37.86 30.29
C LEU A 10 -10.60 -37.26 29.55
N VAL A 11 -9.47 -37.98 29.52
CA VAL A 11 -8.26 -37.55 28.80
C VAL A 11 -8.48 -37.57 27.28
N LEU A 12 -9.24 -38.55 26.75
CA LEU A 12 -9.55 -38.63 25.34
C LEU A 12 -10.47 -37.47 24.88
N ILE A 13 -11.44 -37.08 25.71
CA ILE A 13 -12.36 -35.96 25.45
C ILE A 13 -11.63 -34.61 25.55
N LEU A 14 -10.66 -34.48 26.46
CA LEU A 14 -9.89 -33.24 26.60
C LEU A 14 -8.90 -33.04 25.43
N SER A 15 -8.41 -34.12 24.84
CA SER A 15 -7.45 -34.09 23.73
C SER A 15 -8.07 -33.68 22.39
N THR A 16 -9.34 -33.99 22.14
CA THR A 16 -10.03 -33.61 20.88
C THR A 16 -10.38 -32.13 20.81
N SER A 17 -10.40 -31.42 21.94
CA SER A 17 -10.70 -29.99 22.01
C SER A 17 -9.55 -29.08 21.53
N VAL A 18 -8.36 -29.65 21.29
CA VAL A 18 -7.13 -28.88 21.01
C VAL A 18 -6.84 -28.76 19.49
N PHE A 19 -7.61 -29.42 18.62
CA PHE A 19 -7.31 -29.48 17.18
C PHE A 19 -8.17 -28.61 16.23
N SER A 20 -9.10 -27.78 16.73
CA SER A 20 -9.90 -26.89 15.85
C SER A 20 -9.23 -25.54 15.57
N GLY A 21 -7.95 -25.57 15.22
CA GLY A 21 -7.12 -24.37 14.95
C GLY A 21 -6.82 -24.09 13.48
N CYS A 22 -7.38 -24.84 12.52
CA CYS A 22 -7.25 -24.52 11.08
C CYS A 22 -8.27 -23.45 10.68
N GLY A 23 -8.07 -22.22 11.17
CA GLY A 23 -8.71 -21.03 10.63
C GLY A 23 -7.92 -20.53 9.43
N ASN A 24 -8.61 -20.03 8.40
CA ASN A 24 -8.01 -19.50 7.17
C ASN A 24 -6.79 -18.62 7.47
N GLY A 25 -5.75 -18.71 6.63
CA GLY A 25 -4.56 -17.86 6.72
C GLY A 25 -4.94 -16.37 6.78
N PRO A 26 -4.02 -15.48 7.19
CA PRO A 26 -4.34 -14.08 7.45
C PRO A 26 -5.15 -13.50 6.29
N GLU A 27 -6.33 -12.94 6.62
CA GLU A 27 -7.18 -12.27 5.65
C GLU A 27 -6.40 -11.07 5.11
N ILE A 28 -5.88 -11.21 3.89
CA ILE A 28 -5.12 -10.14 3.25
C ILE A 28 -6.13 -9.10 2.80
N ALA A 29 -6.17 -7.96 3.49
CA ALA A 29 -6.94 -6.81 3.04
C ALA A 29 -6.51 -6.42 1.62
N ARG A 30 -7.40 -6.64 0.65
CA ARG A 30 -7.20 -6.29 -0.76
C ARG A 30 -8.47 -5.66 -1.30
N SER A 31 -8.30 -4.68 -2.20
CA SER A 31 -9.42 -4.18 -2.98
C SER A 31 -9.97 -5.30 -3.87
N ALA A 32 -11.30 -5.40 -3.97
CA ALA A 32 -11.97 -6.31 -4.90
C ALA A 32 -11.91 -5.80 -6.37
N LYS A 33 -11.34 -4.61 -6.61
CA LYS A 33 -11.20 -4.04 -7.95
C LYS A 33 -9.97 -4.61 -8.66
N GLN A 34 -10.12 -4.87 -9.96
CA GLN A 34 -9.01 -5.24 -10.85
C GLN A 34 -8.00 -4.09 -10.90
N ARG A 35 -6.71 -4.41 -10.75
CA ARG A 35 -5.63 -3.44 -11.00
C ARG A 35 -5.50 -3.19 -12.50
N VAL A 36 -5.68 -1.94 -12.92
CA VAL A 36 -5.43 -1.51 -14.31
C VAL A 36 -3.96 -1.12 -14.43
N ALA A 37 -3.15 -1.94 -15.13
CA ALA A 37 -1.72 -1.68 -15.30
C ALA A 37 -1.39 -0.75 -16.48
N ALA A 38 -2.27 -0.70 -17.47
CA ALA A 38 -2.13 0.13 -18.67
C ALA A 38 -3.51 0.74 -19.01
N PRO A 39 -3.88 1.86 -18.35
CA PRO A 39 -5.13 2.53 -18.67
C PRO A 39 -5.07 3.10 -20.10
N ALA A 40 -6.17 2.99 -20.84
CA ALA A 40 -6.32 3.72 -22.09
C ALA A 40 -6.59 5.19 -21.75
N VAL A 41 -5.61 6.05 -22.02
CA VAL A 41 -5.68 7.50 -21.80
C VAL A 41 -5.62 8.23 -23.13
N ALA A 42 -6.27 9.39 -23.23
CA ALA A 42 -6.14 10.21 -24.43
C ALA A 42 -4.68 10.71 -24.55
N GLY A 43 -4.18 10.81 -25.78
CA GLY A 43 -2.82 11.31 -26.01
C GLY A 43 -2.61 12.74 -25.50
N SER A 44 -3.66 13.56 -25.52
CA SER A 44 -3.67 14.91 -24.93
C SER A 44 -3.44 14.87 -23.43
N ASP A 45 -4.18 14.01 -22.70
CA ASP A 45 -4.10 13.94 -21.24
C ASP A 45 -2.72 13.46 -20.80
N LEU A 46 -2.13 12.52 -21.55
CA LEU A 46 -0.75 12.09 -21.31
C LEU A 46 0.25 13.22 -21.55
N ALA A 47 0.08 14.00 -22.62
CA ALA A 47 0.95 15.13 -22.91
C ALA A 47 0.86 16.20 -21.82
N ASP A 48 -0.35 16.53 -21.37
CA ASP A 48 -0.58 17.51 -20.30
C ASP A 48 0.04 17.05 -18.98
N LEU A 49 -0.11 15.77 -18.62
CA LEU A 49 0.53 15.20 -17.44
C LEU A 49 2.06 15.29 -17.51
N VAL A 50 2.66 14.98 -18.67
CA VAL A 50 4.12 15.06 -18.87
C VAL A 50 4.60 16.51 -18.75
N ASN A 51 3.88 17.46 -19.36
CA ASN A 51 4.21 18.88 -19.29
C ASN A 51 4.13 19.40 -17.86
N GLY A 52 3.04 19.08 -17.14
CA GLY A 52 2.87 19.47 -15.74
C GLY A 52 3.93 18.87 -14.82
N ASN A 53 4.25 17.58 -14.97
CA ASN A 53 5.28 16.93 -14.17
C ASN A 53 6.69 17.48 -14.47
N SER A 54 6.95 17.91 -15.72
CA SER A 54 8.22 18.53 -16.11
C SER A 54 8.35 19.93 -15.50
N ALA A 55 7.28 20.74 -15.51
CA ALA A 55 7.27 22.04 -14.85
C ALA A 55 7.49 21.89 -13.33
N PHE A 56 6.72 21.01 -12.68
CA PHE A 56 6.87 20.69 -11.26
C PHE A 56 8.29 20.25 -10.90
N ALA A 57 8.94 19.44 -11.76
CA ALA A 57 10.32 19.02 -11.55
C ALA A 57 11.28 20.22 -11.50
N PHE A 58 11.18 21.13 -12.47
CA PHE A 58 12.06 22.30 -12.48
C PHE A 58 11.79 23.22 -11.29
N ASP A 59 10.53 23.46 -10.95
CA ASP A 59 10.17 24.29 -9.79
C ASP A 59 10.70 23.70 -8.49
N LEU A 60 10.53 22.39 -8.28
CA LEU A 60 11.05 21.69 -7.10
C LEU A 60 12.57 21.70 -7.06
N TYR A 61 13.25 21.54 -8.20
CA TYR A 61 14.70 21.65 -8.26
C TYR A 61 15.19 23.02 -7.81
N GLN A 62 14.52 24.10 -8.23
CA GLN A 62 14.91 25.46 -7.80
C GLN A 62 14.80 25.63 -6.29
N VAL A 63 13.77 25.07 -5.66
CA VAL A 63 13.62 25.09 -4.21
C VAL A 63 14.70 24.24 -3.52
N LEU A 64 14.89 23.00 -3.97
CA LEU A 64 15.82 22.07 -3.32
C LEU A 64 17.29 22.49 -3.44
N ARG A 65 17.68 23.17 -4.53
CA ARG A 65 19.08 23.61 -4.69
C ARG A 65 19.45 24.80 -3.80
N GLU A 66 18.48 25.54 -3.26
CA GLU A 66 18.75 26.67 -2.35
C GLU A 66 19.41 26.19 -1.05
N ASP A 67 19.04 24.98 -0.61
CA ASP A 67 19.58 24.37 0.61
C ASP A 67 20.92 23.64 0.39
N GLU A 68 21.29 23.36 -0.86
CA GLU A 68 22.41 22.50 -1.25
C GLU A 68 23.40 23.23 -2.19
N GLU A 69 23.70 24.51 -1.90
CA GLU A 69 24.74 25.25 -2.61
C GLU A 69 26.08 24.48 -2.48
N ASN A 70 26.43 23.73 -3.52
CA ASN A 70 27.67 22.95 -3.72
C ASN A 70 27.66 21.46 -3.31
N ASP A 71 26.51 20.82 -3.06
CA ASP A 71 26.43 19.35 -2.94
C ASP A 71 25.64 18.69 -4.09
N ASN A 72 25.74 17.38 -4.21
CA ASN A 72 25.06 16.60 -5.23
C ASN A 72 23.56 16.49 -4.91
N LEU A 73 22.73 17.07 -5.78
CA LEU A 73 21.28 16.95 -5.68
C LEU A 73 20.74 15.88 -6.66
N PHE A 74 20.17 14.80 -6.13
CA PHE A 74 19.52 13.74 -6.91
C PHE A 74 18.15 13.40 -6.32
N TYR A 75 17.10 13.47 -7.14
CA TYR A 75 15.73 13.17 -6.72
C TYR A 75 14.88 12.68 -7.91
N SER A 76 13.71 12.11 -7.62
CA SER A 76 12.76 11.64 -8.63
C SER A 76 11.47 12.46 -8.60
N PRO A 77 11.29 13.47 -9.49
CA PRO A 77 10.11 14.32 -9.49
C PRO A 77 8.82 13.53 -9.75
N TYR A 78 8.87 12.57 -10.69
CA TYR A 78 7.73 11.73 -11.00
C TYR A 78 7.28 10.87 -9.80
N SER A 79 8.22 10.31 -9.04
CA SER A 79 7.86 9.51 -7.85
C SER A 79 7.17 10.35 -6.77
N ILE A 80 7.64 11.60 -6.57
CA ILE A 80 7.04 12.52 -5.60
C ILE A 80 5.64 12.93 -6.06
N SER A 81 5.50 13.34 -7.32
CA SER A 81 4.22 13.69 -7.95
C SER A 81 3.21 12.55 -7.84
N LEU A 82 3.63 11.30 -8.10
CA LEU A 82 2.78 10.13 -7.95
C LEU A 82 2.33 9.90 -6.50
N ALA A 83 3.22 10.09 -5.53
CA ALA A 83 2.87 9.98 -4.12
C ALA A 83 1.82 11.02 -3.72
N LEU A 84 1.99 12.27 -4.18
CA LEU A 84 1.03 13.34 -3.96
C LEU A 84 -0.30 13.10 -4.68
N ALA A 85 -0.29 12.52 -5.89
CA ALA A 85 -1.52 12.15 -6.58
C ALA A 85 -2.33 11.10 -5.79
N MET A 86 -1.66 10.16 -5.13
CA MET A 86 -2.32 9.20 -4.24
C MET A 86 -2.94 9.88 -3.01
N THR A 87 -2.29 10.89 -2.44
CA THR A 87 -2.86 11.66 -1.31
C THR A 87 -3.99 12.57 -1.77
N TYR A 88 -3.85 13.19 -2.94
CA TYR A 88 -4.87 14.04 -3.56
C TYR A 88 -6.20 13.30 -3.72
N ALA A 89 -6.16 12.01 -4.10
CA ALA A 89 -7.37 11.18 -4.22
C ALA A 89 -8.21 11.12 -2.92
N GLY A 90 -7.59 11.30 -1.75
CA GLY A 90 -8.24 11.36 -0.44
C GLY A 90 -8.40 12.76 0.16
N ALA A 91 -7.82 13.79 -0.44
CA ALA A 91 -7.79 15.15 0.09
C ALA A 91 -9.11 15.90 -0.19
N ARG A 92 -9.42 16.94 0.59
CA ARG A 92 -10.67 17.73 0.47
C ARG A 92 -10.45 19.18 0.90
N GLY A 93 -11.30 20.09 0.40
CA GLY A 93 -11.23 21.51 0.76
C GLY A 93 -9.90 22.11 0.33
N GLU A 94 -9.25 22.88 1.21
CA GLU A 94 -7.96 23.54 0.94
C GLU A 94 -6.77 22.59 0.67
N THR A 95 -6.97 21.26 0.82
CA THR A 95 -5.91 20.26 0.68
C THR A 95 -6.02 19.43 -0.60
N GLU A 96 -7.12 19.60 -1.34
CA GLU A 96 -7.30 19.08 -2.70
C GLU A 96 -6.73 20.11 -3.67
#